data_AF-A0A661YDK5-F1
#
_entry.id   AF-A0A661YDK5-F1
#
_cell.length_a   1.000
_cell.length_b   1.000
_cell.length_c   1.000
_cell.angle_alpha   90.00
_cell.angle_beta   90.00
_cell.angle_gamma   90.00
#
_symmetry.space_group_name_H-M   'P 1'
#
loop_
_entity.id
_entity.type
_entity.pdbx_description
1 polymer ?
#
loop_
_entity_poly.entity_id
_entity_poly.type
_entity_poly.pdbx_seq_one_letter_code
_entity_poly.pdbx_strand_id
1 'polypeptide(L)' 'GPFISFTFVDPQLERVITVDAYVYNPGDLKRNFIRQMEAICYTISFEK' A
#
# COMPACT_ATOMS: atom_id res chain seq x y z
N GLY A 1 -9.21 3.09 11.80
CA GLY A 1 -9.35 3.72 10.46
C GLY A 1 -9.20 2.66 9.38
N PRO A 2 -9.57 2.93 8.13
CA PRO A 2 -9.33 2.03 7.00
C PRO A 2 -7.82 1.85 6.76
N PHE A 3 -7.42 0.65 6.35
CA PHE A 3 -6.04 0.29 6.02
C PHE A 3 -6.00 -0.46 4.69
N ILE A 4 -4.81 -0.50 4.08
CA ILE A 4 -4.47 -1.28 2.90
C ILE A 4 -3.33 -2.21 3.30
N SER A 5 -3.45 -3.49 2.95
CA SER A 5 -2.36 -4.47 3.05
C SER A 5 -2.06 -4.96 1.64
N PHE A 6 -0.97 -4.46 1.05
CA PHE A 6 -0.59 -4.76 -0.33
C PHE A 6 0.61 -5.70 -0.36
N THR A 7 0.49 -6.84 -1.04
CA THR A 7 1.57 -7.84 -1.10
C THR A 7 2.13 -7.95 -2.51
N PHE A 8 3.45 -7.92 -2.60
CA PHE A 8 4.23 -8.13 -3.82
C PHE A 8 5.02 -9.42 -3.70
N VAL A 9 5.14 -10.12 -4.83
CA VAL A 9 6.06 -11.24 -4.99
C VAL A 9 7.22 -10.74 -5.82
N ASP A 10 8.44 -10.92 -5.32
CA ASP A 10 9.69 -10.68 -6.03
C ASP A 10 10.34 -12.03 -6.34
N PRO A 11 10.11 -12.60 -7.54
CA PRO A 11 10.60 -13.93 -7.90
C PRO A 11 12.12 -13.99 -8.07
N GLN A 12 12.79 -12.85 -8.28
CA GLN A 12 14.22 -12.83 -8.54
C GLN A 12 15.03 -13.03 -7.25
N LEU A 13 14.54 -12.46 -6.16
CA LEU A 13 15.12 -12.59 -4.83
C LEU A 13 14.36 -13.58 -3.93
N GLU A 14 13.43 -14.36 -4.53
CA GLU A 14 12.61 -15.37 -3.85
C GLU A 14 11.95 -14.85 -2.55
N ARG A 15 11.44 -13.62 -2.59
CA ARG A 15 10.87 -12.97 -1.40
C ARG A 15 9.47 -12.46 -1.65
N VAL A 16 8.71 -12.36 -0.56
CA VAL A 16 7.38 -11.77 -0.53
C VAL A 16 7.45 -10.53 0.36
N ILE A 17 6.98 -9.40 -0.15
CA ILE A 17 6.99 -8.13 0.57
C ILE A 17 5.55 -7.70 0.78
N THR A 18 5.18 -7.44 2.03
CA THR A 18 3.86 -6.90 2.38
C THR A 18 4.02 -5.48 2.90
N VAL A 19 3.23 -4.56 2.36
CA VAL A 19 3.18 -3.16 2.76
C VAL A 19 1.83 -2.90 3.43
N ASP A 20 1.89 -2.59 4.72
CA ASP A 20 0.73 -2.15 5.49
C ASP A 20 0.69 -0.62 5.54
N ALA A 21 -0.40 -0.07 5.05
CA ALA A 21 -0.61 1.37 4.96
C ALA A 21 -1.91 1.75 5.67
N TYR A 22 -1.83 2.73 6.57
CA TYR A 22 -2.96 3.23 7.35
C TYR A 22 -3.20 4.74 7.22
N VAL A 23 -4.48 5.17 7.12
CA VAL A 23 -4.86 6.59 7.18
C VAL A 23 -5.45 6.91 8.56
N TYR A 24 -4.74 7.72 9.33
CA TYR A 24 -5.27 8.33 10.56
C TYR A 24 -5.95 9.67 10.24
N ASN A 25 -7.28 9.69 10.18
CA ASN A 25 -8.05 10.92 9.98
C ASN A 25 -9.41 10.83 10.70
N PRO A 26 -9.47 11.02 12.04
CA PRO A 26 -10.71 10.90 12.81
C PRO A 26 -11.71 12.02 12.46
N GLY A 27 -13.02 11.76 12.59
CA GLY A 27 -14.07 12.76 12.31
C GLY A 27 -14.33 13.06 10.83
N ASP A 28 -13.32 12.90 9.97
CA ASP A 28 -13.38 13.33 8.56
C ASP A 28 -13.48 12.17 7.56
N LEU A 29 -13.80 12.52 6.30
CA LEU A 29 -13.81 11.58 5.18
C LEU A 29 -12.39 11.14 4.80
N LYS A 30 -12.22 9.83 4.58
CA LYS A 30 -10.91 9.18 4.42
C LYS A 30 -10.75 8.51 3.05
N ARG A 31 -11.82 8.49 2.25
CA ARG A 31 -11.90 7.75 0.98
C ARG A 31 -10.82 8.18 -0.02
N ASN A 32 -10.62 9.49 -0.19
CA ASN A 32 -9.63 9.99 -1.14
C ASN A 32 -8.20 9.70 -0.68
N PHE A 33 -7.92 9.82 0.63
CA PHE A 33 -6.62 9.48 1.19
C PHE A 33 -6.30 7.99 1.03
N ILE A 34 -7.27 7.10 1.24
CA ILE A 34 -7.09 5.66 1.00
C ILE A 34 -6.81 5.39 -0.48
N ARG A 35 -7.52 6.03 -1.41
CA ARG A 35 -7.25 5.86 -2.86
C ARG A 35 -5.87 6.37 -3.27
N GLN A 36 -5.44 7.51 -2.71
CA GLN A 36 -4.09 8.04 -2.95
C GLN A 36 -3.04 7.08 -2.40
N MET A 37 -3.27 6.51 -1.23
CA MET A 37 -2.35 5.54 -0.63
C MET A 37 -2.28 4.23 -1.43
N GLU A 38 -3.40 3.76 -1.96
CA GLU A 38 -3.45 2.63 -2.87
C GLU A 38 -2.64 2.91 -4.15
N ALA A 39 -2.81 4.11 -4.74
CA ALA A 39 -2.04 4.53 -5.90
C ALA A 39 -0.53 4.56 -5.63
N ILE A 40 -0.10 5.01 -4.44
CA ILE A 40 1.31 4.95 -4.01
C ILE A 40 1.80 3.49 -3.93
N CYS A 41 0.99 2.58 -3.39
CA CYS A 41 1.37 1.16 -3.35
C CYS A 41 1.59 0.60 -4.77
N TYR A 42 0.78 1.00 -5.74
CA TYR A 42 0.96 0.60 -7.15
C TYR A 42 2.21 1.14 -7.83
N THR A 43 2.89 2.16 -7.28
CA THR A 43 4.17 2.64 -7.83
C THR A 43 5.37 1.85 -7.33
N ILE A 44 5.18 0.93 -6.38
CA ILE A 44 6.26 0.09 -5.87
C ILE A 44 6.61 -0.93 -6.94
N SER A 45 7.85 -0.86 -7.42
CA SER A 45 8.42 -1.76 -8.42
C SER A 45 9.77 -2.25 -7.93
N PHE A 46 10.07 -3.51 -8.22
CA PHE A 46 11.37 -4.11 -7.98
C PHE A 46 12.02 -4.30 -9.35
N GLU A 47 12.80 -3.29 -9.77
CA GLU A 47 13.65 -3.39 -10.97
C GLU A 47 14.77 -4.42 -10.75
N LYS A 48 15.37 -4.85 -11.87
CA LYS A 48 16.59 -5.68 -11.86
C LYS A 48 17.81 -4.87 -11.45
#